data_AF-A0A382LG66-F1
#
_entry.id   AF-A0A382LG66-F1
#
_cell.length_a   1.000
_cell.length_b   1.000
_cell.length_c   1.000
_cell.angle_alpha   90.00
_cell.angle_beta   90.00
_cell.angle_gamma   90.00
#
_symmetry.space_group_name_H-M   'P 1'
#
loop_
_entity.id
_entity.type
_entity.pdbx_description
1 polymer ?
#
loop_
_entity_poly.entity_id
_entity_poly.type
_entity_poly.pdbx_seq_one_letter_code
_entity_poly.pdbx_strand_id
1 'polypeptide(L)' 'MPLAPLTSLRLGGPARYLARCTSVEDLRESLAWAAERGQPTHILGGGSNTVFADAGFAGLVVHVQLRGVDIITEG' A
#
# COMPACT_ATOMS: atom_id res chain seq x y z
N MET A 1 2.27 -3.40 11.83
CA MET A 1 2.50 -4.73 11.21
C MET A 1 3.81 -4.70 10.42
N PRO A 2 4.70 -5.72 10.49
CA PRO A 2 5.96 -5.69 9.75
C PRO A 2 5.73 -5.63 8.24
N LEU A 3 6.53 -4.81 7.55
CA LEU A 3 6.47 -4.60 6.11
C LEU A 3 7.33 -5.59 5.32
N ALA A 4 8.34 -6.20 5.94
CA ALA A 4 9.19 -7.21 5.32
C ALA A 4 8.41 -8.32 4.58
N PRO A 5 7.32 -8.92 5.10
CA PRO A 5 6.56 -9.94 4.37
C PRO A 5 5.87 -9.43 3.10
N LEU A 6 5.79 -8.11 2.89
CA LEU A 6 5.12 -7.46 1.75
C LEU A 6 6.11 -6.96 0.69
N THR A 7 7.43 -7.14 0.88
CA THR A 7 8.46 -6.73 -0.06
C THR A 7 9.24 -7.93 -0.59
N SER A 8 9.70 -7.87 -1.84
CA SER A 8 10.48 -8.96 -2.45
C SER A 8 11.83 -9.19 -1.75
N LEU A 9 12.43 -8.11 -1.26
CA LEU A 9 13.71 -8.11 -0.54
C LEU A 9 13.56 -8.58 0.91
N ARG A 10 12.33 -8.74 1.41
CA ARG A 10 12.03 -9.09 2.81
C ARG A 10 12.65 -8.13 3.83
N LEU A 11 12.70 -6.84 3.46
CA LEU A 11 13.18 -5.76 4.31
C LEU A 11 12.02 -4.87 4.74
N GLY A 12 12.11 -4.32 5.95
CA GLY A 12 11.16 -3.33 6.46
C GLY A 12 10.58 -3.66 7.83
N GLY A 13 10.67 -2.67 8.72
CA GLY A 13 10.06 -2.67 10.05
C GLY A 13 8.53 -2.49 10.03
N PRO A 14 7.93 -2.12 11.17
CA PRO A 14 6.49 -1.97 11.28
C PRO A 14 5.96 -0.72 10.55
N ALA A 15 4.86 -0.86 9.81
CA ALA A 15 4.01 0.29 9.50
C ALA A 15 3.15 0.64 10.72
N ARG A 16 2.98 1.96 11.00
CA ARG A 16 2.04 2.45 12.01
C ARG A 16 0.61 2.04 11.65
N TYR A 17 0.22 2.24 10.39
CA TYR A 17 -1.05 1.76 9.84
C TYR A 17 -0.81 1.02 8.53
N LEU A 18 -1.59 -0.04 8.28
CA LEU A 18 -1.64 -0.69 6.98
C LEU A 18 -3.10 -0.82 6.54
N ALA A 19 -3.43 -0.25 5.38
CA ALA A 19 -4.65 -0.55 4.67
C ALA A 19 -4.37 -1.60 3.58
N ARG A 20 -5.23 -2.61 3.47
CA ARG A 20 -5.25 -3.54 2.34
C ARG A 20 -6.43 -3.15 1.47
N CYS A 21 -6.17 -2.71 0.24
CA CYS A 21 -7.20 -2.22 -0.66
C CYS A 21 -7.38 -3.23 -1.79
N THR A 22 -8.56 -3.83 -1.86
CA THR A 22 -8.98 -4.76 -2.92
C THR A 22 -9.99 -4.15 -3.89
N SER A 23 -10.51 -2.97 -3.56
CA SER A 23 -11.42 -2.18 -4.39
C SER A 23 -10.96 -0.72 -4.50
N VAL A 24 -11.52 0.01 -5.48
CA VAL A 24 -11.30 1.47 -5.62
C VAL A 24 -11.85 2.20 -4.40
N GLU A 25 -12.93 1.70 -3.79
CA GLU A 25 -13.52 2.28 -2.60
C GLU A 25 -12.57 2.18 -1.40
N ASP A 26 -11.99 1.00 -1.16
CA ASP A 26 -11.02 0.79 -0.07
C ASP A 26 -9.85 1.79 -0.18
N LEU A 27 -9.38 2.02 -1.42
CA LEU A 27 -8.30 2.97 -1.70
C LEU A 27 -8.75 4.40 -1.40
N ARG A 28 -9.94 4.80 -1.84
CA ARG A 28 -10.51 6.13 -1.60
C ARG A 28 -10.66 6.41 -0.11
N GLU A 29 -11.28 5.49 0.63
CA GLU A 29 -11.48 5.61 2.08
C GLU A 29 -10.16 5.69 2.83
N SER A 30 -9.17 4.86 2.45
CA SER A 30 -7.85 4.86 3.09
C SER A 30 -7.11 6.18 2.90
N LEU A 31 -7.18 6.75 1.69
CA LEU A 31 -6.56 8.04 1.38
C LEU A 31 -7.26 9.20 2.08
N ALA A 32 -8.60 9.20 2.11
CA ALA A 32 -9.37 10.20 2.84
C ALA A 32 -9.05 10.16 4.34
N TRP A 33 -9.05 8.97 4.94
CA TRP A 33 -8.70 8.77 6.35
C TRP A 33 -7.31 9.31 6.70
N ALA A 34 -6.31 9.09 5.83
CA ALA A 34 -4.95 9.57 6.04
C ALA A 34 -4.85 11.09 5.89
N ALA A 35 -5.54 11.66 4.91
CA ALA A 35 -5.58 13.10 4.66
C ALA A 35 -6.21 13.85 5.85
N GLU A 36 -7.36 13.38 6.35
CA GLU A 36 -8.05 13.94 7.52
C GLU A 36 -7.16 13.96 8.79
N ARG A 37 -6.21 13.03 8.88
CA ARG A 37 -5.34 12.83 10.06
C ARG A 37 -3.91 13.29 9.85
N GLY A 38 -3.62 13.92 8.71
CA GLY A 38 -2.27 14.36 8.34
C GLY A 38 -1.23 13.23 8.40
N GLN A 39 -1.62 11.99 8.11
CA GLN A 39 -0.70 10.85 8.17
C GLN A 39 0.17 10.81 6.90
N PRO A 40 1.51 10.70 7.04
CA PRO A 40 2.37 10.35 5.92
C PRO A 40 1.85 9.07 5.25
N THR A 41 1.78 9.04 3.93
CA THR A 41 1.18 7.91 3.20
C THR A 41 2.16 7.36 2.17
N HIS A 42 2.24 6.03 2.06
CA HIS A 42 3.01 5.34 1.04
C HIS A 42 2.13 4.31 0.32
N ILE A 43 2.11 4.35 -1.01
CA ILE A 43 1.38 3.39 -1.84
C ILE A 43 2.30 2.21 -2.15
N LEU A 44 1.89 1.02 -1.76
CA LEU A 44 2.62 -0.22 -1.99
C LEU A 44 1.84 -1.09 -2.99
N GLY A 45 2.46 -1.41 -4.12
CA GLY A 45 1.99 -2.48 -5.02
C GLY A 45 2.51 -3.83 -4.54
N GLY A 46 3.13 -4.62 -5.43
CA GLY A 46 3.74 -5.91 -5.06
C GLY A 46 5.05 -5.83 -4.26
N GLY A 47 5.54 -4.63 -3.92
CA GLY A 47 6.74 -4.44 -3.09
C GLY A 47 8.06 -4.91 -3.72
N SER A 48 8.14 -5.03 -5.05
CA SER A 48 9.34 -5.49 -5.76
C SER A 48 10.47 -4.45 -5.80
N ASN A 49 10.13 -3.17 -5.72
CA ASN A 49 11.08 -2.05 -5.84
C ASN A 49 11.02 -1.11 -4.62
N THR A 50 10.82 -1.68 -3.43
CA THR A 50 10.64 -0.89 -2.20
C THR A 50 11.57 -1.41 -1.12
N VAL A 51 12.35 -0.50 -0.54
CA VAL A 51 13.17 -0.75 0.66
C VAL A 51 12.60 0.10 1.78
N PHE A 52 11.98 -0.54 2.76
CA PHE A 52 11.61 0.12 4.02
C PHE A 52 12.75 -0.04 5.02
N ALA A 53 12.99 1.00 5.82
CA ALA A 53 13.93 0.92 6.93
C ALA A 53 13.44 -0.06 8.01
N ASP A 54 14.35 -0.62 8.80
CA ASP A 54 14.01 -1.47 9.95
C ASP A 54 13.24 -0.73 11.04
N ALA A 55 13.41 0.60 11.11
CA ALA A 55 12.57 1.47 11.94
C ALA A 55 11.10 1.49 11.50
N GLY A 56 10.80 1.04 10.29
CA GLY A 56 9.45 0.97 9.73
C GLY A 56 8.99 2.28 9.07
N PHE A 57 7.67 2.44 8.99
CA PHE A 57 7.03 3.60 8.37
C PHE A 57 6.04 4.23 9.36
N ALA A 58 6.24 5.51 9.69
CA ALA A 58 5.51 6.20 10.75
C ALA A 58 4.06 6.60 10.41
N GLY A 59 3.59 6.27 9.21
CA GLY A 59 2.26 6.63 8.72
C GLY A 59 1.48 5.45 8.13
N LEU A 60 0.61 5.74 7.17
CA LEU A 60 -0.20 4.75 6.48
C LEU A 60 0.55 4.15 5.28
N VAL A 61 0.71 2.83 5.27
CA VAL A 61 1.02 2.11 4.05
C VAL A 61 -0.30 1.61 3.45
N VAL A 62 -0.54 1.89 2.17
CA VAL A 62 -1.72 1.42 1.43
C VAL A 62 -1.27 0.34 0.47
N HIS A 63 -1.61 -0.91 0.75
CA HIS A 63 -1.29 -2.06 -0.08
C HIS A 63 -2.38 -2.29 -1.12
N VAL A 64 -2.08 -1.96 -2.37
CA VAL A 64 -3.00 -2.00 -3.51
C VAL A 64 -3.02 -3.41 -4.09
N GLN A 65 -4.15 -4.09 -3.95
CA GLN A 65 -4.39 -5.46 -4.40
C GLN A 65 -5.62 -5.57 -5.34
N LEU A 66 -6.01 -4.45 -5.95
CA LEU A 66 -7.08 -4.42 -6.96
C LEU A 66 -6.73 -5.37 -8.11
N ARG A 67 -7.74 -6.10 -8.57
CA ARG A 67 -7.64 -7.00 -9.72
C ARG A 67 -8.65 -6.56 -10.76
N GLY A 68 -8.41 -6.92 -12.01
CA GLY A 68 -9.26 -6.59 -13.14
C GLY A 68 -8.43 -6.53 -14.41
N VAL A 69 -8.97 -7.05 -15.49
CA VAL A 69 -8.38 -6.97 -16.83
C VAL A 69 -9.54 -6.78 -17.79
N ASP A 70 -9.57 -5.65 -18.48
CA ASP A 70 -10.51 -5.40 -19.56
C ASP A 70 -9.77 -5.58 -20.89
N ILE A 71 -10.35 -6.37 -21.78
CA ILE A 71 -9.80 -6.60 -23.13
C ILE A 71 -10.53 -5.66 -24.07
N ILE A 72 -9.79 -4.73 -24.66
CA ILE A 72 -10.31 -3.79 -25.66
C ILE A 72 -9.89 -4.34 -27.02
N THR A 73 -10.86 -4.75 -27.83
CA THR A 73 -10.62 -5.18 -29.22
C THR A 73 -10.74 -3.97 -30.13
N GLU A 74 -9.69 -3.66 -30.89
CA GLU A 74 -9.81 -2.73 -32.02
C GLU A 74 -10.55 -3.46 -33.16
N GLY A 75 -11.64 -2.86 -33.65
CA GLY A 75 -12.41 -3.32 -34.81
C GLY A 75 -11.97 -2.63 -36.09
#